data_AF-A0A1Y2CVZ9-F1
#
_entry.id   AF-A0A1Y2CVZ9-F1
#
_cell.length_a   1.000
_cell.length_b   1.000
_cell.length_c   1.000
_cell.angle_alpha   90.00
_cell.angle_beta   90.00
_cell.angle_gamma   90.00
#
_symmetry.space_group_name_H-M   'P 1'
#
loop_
_entity.id
_entity.type
_entity.pdbx_description
1 polymer ?
#
loop_
_entity_poly.entity_id
_entity_poly.type
_entity_poly.pdbx_seq_one_letter_code
_entity_poly.pdbx_strand_id
1 'polypeptide(L)'
;MLIHLYLIKLFNNNIKEEDFVRDSNGTIHNYFLGNIQDSEVINNLQQTEEELIIRLKNQKNKNSLTKVPLQDDFCKEIDVINALLSRIRFRRAFLNILINFIQSNKKNMNKIKKALTFALTQIPIMKNTESLIKADITDFFNENINRKLYYQMPRVTIKYTTEETYNYYTSFFKEAAYLCSLTNEISYRALINIARKISESNNSSTLLRSILHSIIFENNSIVTNPKESKILKRMSIVDLIKEWLISFCDPIMYMDSKDSDIKDMMNAFYDRCINSVVDCIRIYGYNRSRIRRLLVQFIIEWDKLQEESEMLDNKLHNYYLLASKKEINDNENQTQYYISSWVYHIKLLYLEEYLSLGIELDIIMKHELLYTYWYLHYLYDVHEDHLKKTELLQGISTEYRKQNMKSSHSTLEKKLSDLKLSPYNYLYKKKNISAYKLISNAFVFMLIAFRKAEICKNPACEFDKENIRFYHRFKIFTEINNPAFVPYEIYIKNIETIQSDENSIKNCFSYAIAEFDKAKEYLISIKQFQDNVTQTQCYHEFFIKNIDNLLTIIHKNIENINIMTKKIAIMKIKNNNQNINTRKLNIKLNFEFNKIFPIIEIIELD
;
A
#
# COMPACT_ATOMS: atom_id res chain seq x y z
N MET A 1 7.16 17.91 25.20
CA MET A 1 8.45 18.32 24.60
C MET A 1 9.33 17.12 24.21
N LEU A 2 9.73 16.23 25.14
CA LEU A 2 10.51 15.02 24.80
C LEU A 2 9.87 14.12 23.73
N ILE A 3 8.55 13.90 23.81
CA ILE A 3 7.79 13.22 22.75
C ILE A 3 8.10 13.84 21.38
N HIS A 4 8.03 15.16 21.26
CA HIS A 4 8.26 15.88 20.01
C HIS A 4 9.71 15.72 19.48
N LEU A 5 10.70 15.71 20.37
CA LEU A 5 12.10 15.45 20.03
C LEU A 5 12.30 14.06 19.40
N TYR A 6 11.66 13.03 19.97
CA TYR A 6 11.75 11.68 19.41
C TYR A 6 10.98 11.54 18.10
N LEU A 7 9.83 12.18 17.99
CA LEU A 7 9.09 12.25 16.72
C LEU A 7 9.99 12.82 15.61
N ILE A 8 10.71 13.92 15.86
CA ILE A 8 11.67 14.49 14.90
C ILE A 8 12.76 13.48 14.51
N LYS A 9 13.33 12.75 15.47
CA LYS A 9 14.36 11.74 15.19
C LYS A 9 13.81 10.58 14.33
N LEU A 10 12.59 10.11 14.61
CA LEU A 10 11.92 9.07 13.85
C LEU A 10 11.51 9.52 12.44
N PHE A 11 11.17 10.81 12.28
CA PHE A 11 10.74 11.37 11.01
C PHE A 11 11.87 11.69 10.03
N ASN A 12 13.14 11.49 10.39
CA ASN A 12 14.28 11.78 9.49
C ASN A 12 14.23 11.04 8.14
N ASN A 13 13.41 10.00 8.02
CA ASN A 13 13.24 9.23 6.78
C ASN A 13 12.15 9.82 5.85
N ASN A 14 11.40 10.81 6.34
CA ASN A 14 10.32 11.48 5.62
C ASN A 14 10.72 12.91 5.25
N ILE A 15 9.96 13.53 4.34
CA ILE A 15 10.30 14.84 3.80
C ILE A 15 9.90 15.92 4.80
N LYS A 16 10.89 16.69 5.28
CA LYS A 16 10.65 17.87 6.13
C LYS A 16 9.78 18.87 5.38
N GLU A 17 8.88 19.53 6.11
CA GLU A 17 7.96 20.56 5.61
C GLU A 17 6.87 20.07 4.64
N GLU A 18 6.91 18.80 4.24
CA GLU A 18 5.83 18.11 3.51
C GLU A 18 5.14 17.08 4.42
N ASP A 19 5.88 16.08 4.92
CA ASP A 19 5.34 15.02 5.77
C ASP A 19 5.25 15.41 7.26
N PHE A 20 6.13 16.32 7.70
CA PHE A 20 6.14 16.85 9.06
C PHE A 20 6.83 18.21 9.15
N VAL A 21 6.36 19.05 10.07
CA VAL A 21 6.99 20.35 10.37
C VAL A 21 7.95 20.17 11.55
N ARG A 22 9.22 20.57 11.37
CA ARG A 22 10.26 20.58 12.41
C ARG A 22 10.47 21.95 13.05
N ASP A 23 9.80 22.98 12.53
CA ASP A 23 10.05 24.35 12.93
C ASP A 23 9.85 24.53 14.44
N SER A 24 10.95 24.92 15.08
CA SER A 24 11.06 25.06 16.53
C SER A 24 11.63 26.42 16.90
N ASN A 25 11.65 27.37 15.96
CA ASN A 25 12.18 28.71 16.16
C ASN A 25 13.63 28.71 16.69
N GLY A 26 14.42 27.69 16.33
CA GLY A 26 15.79 27.48 16.82
C GLY A 26 15.92 27.02 18.29
N THR A 27 14.81 26.93 19.05
CA THR A 27 14.85 26.69 20.51
C THR A 27 15.11 25.23 20.89
N ILE A 28 14.52 24.28 20.19
CA ILE A 28 14.54 22.86 20.59
C ILE A 28 15.90 22.19 20.33
N HIS A 29 16.58 22.53 19.24
CA HIS A 29 17.88 21.91 18.90
C HIS A 29 19.05 22.50 19.69
N ASN A 30 19.00 23.78 20.06
CA ASN A 30 20.14 24.45 20.70
C ASN A 30 20.09 24.45 22.24
N TYR A 31 18.91 24.39 22.87
CA TYR A 31 18.80 24.54 24.33
C TYR A 31 18.44 23.26 25.09
N PHE A 32 17.78 22.28 24.47
CA PHE A 32 17.17 21.16 25.20
C PHE A 32 17.81 19.79 24.98
N LEU A 33 18.66 19.61 23.96
CA LEU A 33 19.22 18.31 23.60
C LEU A 33 20.27 17.76 24.57
N GLY A 34 20.76 18.56 25.53
CA GLY A 34 21.81 18.15 26.49
C GLY A 34 21.41 18.08 27.97
N ASN A 35 20.32 18.74 28.39
CA ASN A 35 20.11 19.04 29.81
C ASN A 35 19.11 18.14 30.55
N ILE A 36 18.27 17.37 29.84
CA ILE A 36 17.25 16.52 30.46
C ILE A 36 17.48 15.07 30.03
N GLN A 37 17.73 14.19 31.00
CA GLN A 37 17.97 12.78 30.74
C GLN A 37 16.65 12.02 30.59
N ASP A 38 16.61 11.06 29.66
CA ASP A 38 15.44 10.21 29.38
C ASP A 38 14.97 9.46 30.64
N SER A 39 15.93 8.96 31.43
CA SER A 39 15.69 8.25 32.68
C SER A 39 15.03 9.14 33.74
N GLU A 40 15.42 10.41 33.81
CA GLU A 40 14.88 11.38 34.78
C GLU A 40 13.38 11.59 34.54
N VAL A 41 12.96 11.78 33.29
CA VAL A 41 11.54 12.03 32.98
C VAL A 41 10.68 10.78 33.18
N ILE A 42 11.19 9.60 32.82
CA ILE A 42 10.49 8.34 33.10
C ILE A 42 10.33 8.15 34.61
N ASN A 43 11.39 8.41 35.39
CA ASN A 43 11.37 8.28 36.85
C ASN A 43 10.38 9.26 37.50
N ASN A 44 10.34 10.51 37.06
CA ASN A 44 9.41 11.51 37.59
C ASN A 44 7.94 11.11 37.33
N LEU A 45 7.64 10.59 36.13
CA LEU A 45 6.29 10.06 35.82
C LEU A 45 5.96 8.84 36.66
N GLN A 46 6.93 7.96 36.92
CA GLN A 46 6.74 6.79 37.77
C GLN A 46 6.49 7.19 39.24
N GLN A 47 7.25 8.13 39.79
CA GLN A 47 7.03 8.64 41.14
C GLN A 47 5.63 9.25 41.29
N THR A 48 5.18 10.03 40.31
CA THR A 48 3.84 10.60 40.32
C THR A 48 2.76 9.51 40.25
N GLU A 49 2.98 8.45 39.47
CA GLU A 49 2.09 7.29 39.41
C GLU A 49 2.02 6.57 40.77
N GLU A 50 3.15 6.33 41.42
CA GLU A 50 3.23 5.67 42.73
C GLU A 50 2.53 6.49 43.83
N GLU A 51 2.73 7.81 43.85
CA GLU A 51 2.06 8.71 44.80
C GLU A 51 0.54 8.67 44.66
N LEU A 52 0.02 8.72 43.43
CA LEU A 52 -1.41 8.61 43.17
C LEU A 52 -1.98 7.24 43.57
N ILE A 53 -1.22 6.16 43.37
CA ILE A 53 -1.62 4.81 43.82
C ILE A 53 -1.71 4.76 45.35
N ILE A 54 -0.77 5.36 46.07
CA ILE A 54 -0.80 5.44 47.54
C ILE A 54 -2.01 6.23 48.00
N ARG A 55 -2.29 7.40 47.40
CA ARG A 55 -3.48 8.21 47.70
C ARG A 55 -4.78 7.43 47.45
N LEU A 56 -4.86 6.70 46.34
CA LEU A 56 -6.00 5.84 46.00
C LEU A 56 -6.24 4.76 47.06
N LYS A 57 -5.18 4.07 47.51
CA LYS A 57 -5.26 3.03 48.55
C LYS A 57 -5.73 3.61 49.88
N ASN A 58 -5.18 4.76 50.28
CA ASN A 58 -5.56 5.43 51.52
C ASN A 58 -7.03 5.85 51.52
N GLN A 59 -7.56 6.33 50.40
CA GLN A 59 -8.98 6.69 50.28
C GLN A 59 -9.90 5.47 50.27
N LYS A 60 -9.51 4.37 49.61
CA LYS A 60 -10.28 3.12 49.66
C LYS A 60 -10.33 2.52 51.06
N ASN A 61 -9.24 2.62 51.83
CA ASN A 61 -9.21 2.14 53.21
C ASN A 61 -10.10 2.97 54.14
N LYS A 62 -10.17 4.30 53.96
CA LYS A 62 -11.13 5.16 54.70
C LYS A 62 -12.58 4.72 54.46
N ASN A 63 -12.92 4.30 53.24
CA ASN A 63 -14.25 3.80 52.88
C ASN A 63 -14.66 2.52 53.65
N SER A 64 -13.70 1.70 54.09
CA SER A 64 -13.97 0.50 54.90
C SER A 64 -14.24 0.78 56.39
N LEU A 65 -13.80 1.94 56.90
CA LEU A 65 -13.86 2.30 58.32
C LEU A 65 -15.05 3.21 58.67
N THR A 66 -15.64 3.92 57.70
CA THR A 66 -16.76 4.85 57.93
C THR A 66 -18.00 4.47 57.10
N LYS A 67 -18.89 3.64 57.65
CA LYS A 67 -20.23 3.34 57.10
C LYS A 67 -21.24 4.48 57.40
N VAL A 68 -20.95 5.71 57.00
CA VAL A 68 -21.90 6.83 57.11
C VAL A 68 -22.05 7.50 55.73
N PRO A 69 -23.27 7.74 55.23
CA PRO A 69 -23.49 8.31 53.90
C PRO A 69 -23.25 9.82 53.90
N LEU A 70 -22.00 10.22 53.77
CA LEU A 70 -21.52 11.57 53.45
C LEU A 70 -20.36 11.33 52.47
N GLN A 71 -20.25 11.80 51.23
CA GLN A 71 -20.77 12.90 50.43
C GLN A 71 -20.48 12.54 48.95
N ASP A 72 -21.20 13.13 47.99
CA ASP A 72 -20.92 13.02 46.54
C ASP A 72 -19.46 13.34 46.14
N ASP A 73 -18.70 14.02 47.00
CA ASP A 73 -17.34 14.49 46.71
C ASP A 73 -16.25 13.41 46.88
N PHE A 74 -16.48 12.34 47.67
CA PHE A 74 -15.49 11.26 47.83
C PHE A 74 -15.42 10.32 46.63
N CYS A 75 -16.58 9.95 46.05
CA CYS A 75 -16.62 9.19 44.80
C CYS A 75 -15.95 9.99 43.67
N LYS A 76 -16.21 11.30 43.60
CA LYS A 76 -15.55 12.20 42.65
C LYS A 76 -14.02 12.22 42.83
N GLU A 77 -13.50 12.22 44.07
CA GLU A 77 -12.05 12.24 44.30
C GLU A 77 -11.36 10.94 43.83
N ILE A 78 -11.94 9.77 44.13
CA ILE A 78 -11.46 8.48 43.64
C ILE A 78 -11.48 8.44 42.11
N ASP A 79 -12.56 8.93 41.49
CA ASP A 79 -12.71 8.97 40.04
C ASP A 79 -11.72 9.93 39.38
N VAL A 80 -11.42 11.07 40.00
CA VAL A 80 -10.37 12.02 39.56
C VAL A 80 -8.98 11.39 39.67
N ILE A 81 -8.67 10.67 40.75
CA ILE A 81 -7.39 9.97 40.88
C ILE A 81 -7.24 8.90 39.78
N ASN A 82 -8.28 8.13 39.50
CA ASN A 82 -8.29 7.15 38.40
C ASN A 82 -8.12 7.84 37.03
N ALA A 83 -8.76 8.99 36.83
CA ALA A 83 -8.63 9.81 35.63
C ALA A 83 -7.18 10.29 35.41
N LEU A 84 -6.52 10.77 36.46
CA LEU A 84 -5.11 11.20 36.40
C LEU A 84 -4.16 10.02 36.18
N LEU A 85 -4.38 8.90 36.89
CA LEU A 85 -3.57 7.69 36.75
C LEU A 85 -3.55 7.17 35.31
N SER A 86 -4.71 7.10 34.65
CA SER A 86 -4.78 6.63 33.25
C SER A 86 -3.96 7.50 32.29
N ARG A 87 -4.01 8.83 32.47
CA ARG A 87 -3.29 9.82 31.65
C ARG A 87 -1.77 9.75 31.87
N ILE A 88 -1.32 9.60 33.12
CA ILE A 88 0.11 9.46 33.46
C ILE A 88 0.66 8.14 32.93
N ARG A 89 -0.06 7.04 33.16
CA ARG A 89 0.28 5.71 32.63
C ARG A 89 0.41 5.71 31.11
N PHE A 90 -0.55 6.33 30.42
CA PHE A 90 -0.51 6.49 28.98
C PHE A 90 0.74 7.27 28.53
N ARG A 91 1.02 8.45 29.12
CA ARG A 91 2.19 9.28 28.77
C ARG A 91 3.50 8.55 29.00
N ARG A 92 3.65 7.87 30.13
CA ARG A 92 4.83 7.07 30.48
C ARG A 92 5.03 5.92 29.49
N ALA A 93 3.96 5.19 29.18
CA ALA A 93 4.00 4.12 28.18
C ALA A 93 4.38 4.65 26.80
N PHE A 94 3.79 5.76 26.37
CA PHE A 94 4.06 6.34 25.06
C PHE A 94 5.50 6.86 24.91
N LEU A 95 6.04 7.51 25.94
CA LEU A 95 7.45 7.90 25.99
C LEU A 95 8.38 6.69 25.89
N ASN A 96 8.11 5.64 26.69
CA ASN A 96 8.88 4.40 26.62
C ASN A 96 8.85 3.77 25.23
N ILE A 97 7.71 3.82 24.53
CA ILE A 97 7.58 3.32 23.16
C ILE A 97 8.52 4.09 22.22
N LEU A 98 8.49 5.42 22.25
CA LEU A 98 9.29 6.27 21.37
C LEU A 98 10.80 6.12 21.62
N ILE A 99 11.21 6.04 22.89
CA ILE A 99 12.62 5.82 23.28
C ILE A 99 13.12 4.48 22.75
N ASN A 100 12.33 3.42 22.96
CA ASN A 100 12.70 2.08 22.55
C ASN A 100 12.73 1.91 21.02
N PHE A 101 11.93 2.66 20.27
CA PHE A 101 11.99 2.68 18.81
C PHE A 101 13.28 3.31 18.27
N ILE A 102 13.81 4.31 18.95
CA ILE A 102 15.04 5.01 18.54
C ILE A 102 16.30 4.24 18.94
N GLN A 103 16.27 3.55 20.09
CA GLN A 103 17.39 2.73 20.57
C GLN A 103 17.40 1.32 19.96
N SER A 104 16.97 1.17 18.70
CA SER A 104 16.55 -0.07 18.02
C SER A 104 17.33 -1.33 18.44
N ASN A 105 16.80 -2.10 19.39
CA ASN A 105 17.39 -3.37 19.84
C ASN A 105 16.35 -4.50 19.80
N LYS A 106 16.76 -5.70 19.37
CA LYS A 106 15.89 -6.89 19.17
C LYS A 106 15.07 -7.27 20.42
N LYS A 107 15.64 -7.11 21.61
CA LYS A 107 14.97 -7.36 22.90
C LYS A 107 13.83 -6.38 23.22
N ASN A 108 13.74 -5.27 22.49
CA ASN A 108 12.79 -4.20 22.76
C ASN A 108 11.46 -4.36 22.00
N MET A 109 11.36 -5.13 20.91
CA MET A 109 10.11 -5.22 20.13
C MET A 109 8.94 -5.83 20.92
N ASN A 110 9.17 -6.90 21.70
CA ASN A 110 8.15 -7.46 22.59
C ASN A 110 7.80 -6.49 23.73
N LYS A 111 8.77 -5.72 24.23
CA LYS A 111 8.53 -4.69 25.25
C LYS A 111 7.70 -3.54 24.69
N ILE A 112 8.01 -3.08 23.48
CA ILE A 112 7.27 -2.06 22.73
C ILE A 112 5.84 -2.54 22.49
N LYS A 113 5.64 -3.77 22.03
CA LYS A 113 4.30 -4.36 21.83
C LYS A 113 3.49 -4.34 23.13
N LYS A 114 4.08 -4.81 24.24
CA LYS A 114 3.42 -4.76 25.56
C LYS A 114 3.06 -3.34 25.98
N ALA A 115 3.96 -2.37 25.76
CA ALA A 115 3.73 -0.97 26.06
C ALA A 115 2.63 -0.35 25.18
N LEU A 116 2.57 -0.70 23.89
CA LEU A 116 1.51 -0.29 22.95
C LEU A 116 0.15 -0.85 23.38
N THR A 117 0.09 -2.14 23.71
CA THR A 117 -1.15 -2.77 24.21
C THR A 117 -1.59 -2.16 25.54
N PHE A 118 -0.65 -1.82 26.42
CA PHE A 118 -0.97 -1.16 27.69
C PHE A 118 -1.47 0.27 27.48
N ALA A 119 -0.84 1.05 26.59
CA ALA A 119 -1.32 2.38 26.25
C ALA A 119 -2.73 2.35 25.66
N LEU A 120 -3.04 1.35 24.83
CA LEU A 120 -4.39 1.13 24.27
C LEU A 120 -5.45 0.94 25.35
N THR A 121 -5.16 0.22 26.44
CA THR A 121 -6.15 0.02 27.51
C THR A 121 -6.42 1.27 28.33
N GLN A 122 -5.51 2.25 28.32
CA GLN A 122 -5.71 3.52 29.02
C GLN A 122 -6.64 4.47 28.26
N ILE A 123 -6.68 4.41 26.93
CA ILE A 123 -7.46 5.35 26.09
C ILE A 123 -8.96 5.35 26.42
N PRO A 124 -9.67 4.20 26.54
CA PRO A 124 -11.09 4.19 26.91
C PRO A 124 -11.34 4.78 28.29
N ILE A 125 -10.44 4.56 29.25
CA ILE A 125 -10.53 5.10 30.60
C ILE A 125 -10.40 6.63 30.57
N MET A 126 -9.45 7.14 29.76
CA MET A 126 -9.28 8.58 29.56
C MET A 126 -10.53 9.21 28.94
N LYS A 127 -11.11 8.58 27.90
CA LYS A 127 -12.34 9.04 27.23
C LYS A 127 -13.53 9.09 28.20
N ASN A 128 -13.71 8.07 29.02
CA ASN A 128 -14.82 8.01 29.99
C ASN A 128 -14.67 9.00 31.16
N THR A 129 -13.43 9.36 31.50
CA THR A 129 -13.11 10.26 32.62
C THR A 129 -12.88 11.71 32.20
N GLU A 130 -13.13 12.06 30.93
CA GLU A 130 -12.88 13.40 30.40
C GLU A 130 -13.72 14.48 31.09
N SER A 131 -15.01 14.22 31.34
CA SER A 131 -15.94 15.17 31.96
C SER A 131 -15.59 15.53 33.41
N LEU A 132 -14.76 14.71 34.07
CA LEU A 132 -14.32 14.91 35.44
C LEU A 132 -13.20 15.97 35.53
N ILE A 133 -12.45 16.17 34.45
CA ILE A 133 -11.34 17.12 34.39
C ILE A 133 -11.79 18.33 33.59
N LYS A 134 -12.54 19.23 34.24
CA LYS A 134 -12.88 20.55 33.67
C LYS A 134 -11.71 21.50 33.88
N ALA A 135 -10.60 21.27 33.18
CA ALA A 135 -9.50 22.23 33.14
C ALA A 135 -9.81 23.28 32.05
N ASP A 136 -9.70 24.56 32.39
CA ASP A 136 -9.72 25.60 31.36
C ASP A 136 -8.38 25.54 30.60
N ILE A 137 -8.44 25.17 29.34
CA ILE A 137 -7.27 24.91 28.50
C ILE A 137 -6.75 26.22 27.89
N THR A 138 -7.57 27.27 27.86
CA THR A 138 -7.26 28.55 27.19
C THR A 138 -6.03 29.23 27.76
N ASP A 139 -5.77 29.08 29.07
CA ASP A 139 -4.63 29.69 29.74
C ASP A 139 -3.30 28.98 29.42
N PHE A 140 -3.36 27.70 29.06
CA PHE A 140 -2.17 26.89 28.76
C PHE A 140 -1.71 26.98 27.30
N PHE A 141 -2.61 27.31 26.38
CA PHE A 141 -2.34 27.34 24.93
C PHE A 141 -2.51 28.75 24.37
N ASN A 142 -1.39 29.43 24.12
CA ASN A 142 -1.40 30.77 23.54
C ASN A 142 -1.31 30.71 22.01
N GLU A 143 -2.42 31.00 21.32
CA GLU A 143 -2.50 31.07 19.86
C GLU A 143 -1.57 32.13 19.24
N ASN A 144 -1.22 33.16 20.02
CA ASN A 144 -0.38 34.26 19.58
C ASN A 144 1.11 34.05 19.90
N ILE A 145 1.54 32.82 20.26
CA ILE A 145 2.96 32.56 20.56
C ILE A 145 3.89 32.89 19.39
N ASN A 146 3.42 32.70 18.15
CA ASN A 146 4.15 33.05 16.93
C ASN A 146 4.36 34.57 16.76
N ARG A 147 3.61 35.41 17.48
CA ARG A 147 3.83 36.87 17.53
C ARG A 147 4.87 37.27 18.59
N LYS A 148 5.08 36.42 19.60
CA LYS A 148 5.98 36.68 20.74
C LYS A 148 7.38 36.08 20.51
N LEU A 149 7.46 34.98 19.77
CA LEU A 149 8.73 34.36 19.38
C LEU A 149 9.12 34.80 17.96
N TYR A 150 10.42 34.77 17.66
CA TYR A 150 10.90 35.01 16.30
C TYR A 150 10.35 33.93 15.37
N TYR A 151 9.38 34.31 14.55
CA TYR A 151 8.71 33.42 13.61
C TYR A 151 8.63 34.10 12.25
N GLN A 152 9.00 33.39 11.17
CA GLN A 152 9.05 33.98 9.83
C GLN A 152 7.65 34.23 9.23
N MET A 153 6.63 33.42 9.59
CA MET A 153 5.24 33.57 9.09
C MET A 153 4.13 33.17 10.09
N PRO A 154 3.22 34.06 10.52
CA PRO A 154 2.21 33.69 11.53
C PRO A 154 1.35 32.49 11.09
N ARG A 155 1.28 31.44 11.92
CA ARG A 155 0.43 30.25 11.68
C ARG A 155 -0.79 30.24 12.60
N VAL A 156 -1.92 29.77 12.06
CA VAL A 156 -3.15 29.52 12.83
C VAL A 156 -3.05 28.19 13.55
N THR A 157 -3.41 28.16 14.83
CA THR A 157 -3.47 26.93 15.61
C THR A 157 -4.73 26.14 15.25
N ILE A 158 -4.56 24.92 14.74
CA ILE A 158 -5.68 24.00 14.50
C ILE A 158 -6.02 23.32 15.83
N LYS A 159 -7.30 23.38 16.22
CA LYS A 159 -7.84 22.68 17.39
C LYS A 159 -8.55 21.42 16.93
N TYR A 160 -8.17 20.28 17.50
CA TYR A 160 -8.85 19.01 17.28
C TYR A 160 -9.88 18.78 18.38
N THR A 161 -10.99 18.15 18.04
CA THR A 161 -11.95 17.71 19.05
C THR A 161 -11.37 16.56 19.88
N THR A 162 -11.90 16.39 21.10
CA THR A 162 -11.52 15.28 21.98
C THR A 162 -11.83 13.93 21.33
N GLU A 163 -12.98 13.82 20.65
CA GLU A 163 -13.39 12.61 19.96
C GLU A 163 -12.46 12.22 18.81
N GLU A 164 -12.12 13.18 17.93
CA GLU A 164 -11.15 12.95 16.85
C GLU A 164 -9.79 12.48 17.41
N THR A 165 -9.34 13.09 18.50
CA THR A 165 -8.05 12.76 19.14
C THR A 165 -8.05 11.33 19.68
N TYR A 166 -9.11 10.93 20.38
CA TYR A 166 -9.23 9.58 20.92
C TYR A 166 -9.36 8.53 19.81
N ASN A 167 -10.08 8.84 18.73
CA ASN A 167 -10.22 7.96 17.58
C ASN A 167 -8.87 7.79 16.86
N TYR A 168 -8.13 8.89 16.66
CA TYR A 168 -6.79 8.85 16.05
C TYR A 168 -5.82 7.98 16.87
N TYR A 169 -5.70 8.22 18.17
CA TYR A 169 -4.78 7.44 19.00
C TYR A 169 -5.20 5.97 19.09
N THR A 170 -6.49 5.68 19.21
CA THR A 170 -6.97 4.29 19.21
C THR A 170 -6.56 3.55 17.94
N SER A 171 -6.76 4.18 16.77
CA SER A 171 -6.37 3.61 15.48
C SER A 171 -4.86 3.48 15.35
N PHE A 172 -4.11 4.54 15.65
CA PHE A 172 -2.64 4.55 15.57
C PHE A 172 -2.00 3.44 16.41
N PHE A 173 -2.38 3.32 17.69
CA PHE A 173 -1.77 2.34 18.57
C PHE A 173 -2.17 0.90 18.21
N LYS A 174 -3.38 0.67 17.67
CA LYS A 174 -3.78 -0.63 17.12
C LYS A 174 -2.90 -1.01 15.92
N GLU A 175 -2.71 -0.09 14.98
CA GLU A 175 -1.87 -0.30 13.79
C GLU A 175 -0.39 -0.48 14.16
N ALA A 176 0.13 0.32 15.10
CA ALA A 176 1.50 0.18 15.58
C ALA A 176 1.74 -1.14 16.34
N ALA A 177 0.79 -1.58 17.17
CA ALA A 177 0.89 -2.87 17.88
C ALA A 177 0.86 -4.05 16.90
N TYR A 178 0.05 -3.93 15.86
CA TYR A 178 0.00 -4.86 14.74
C TYR A 178 1.35 -4.93 14.00
N LEU A 179 1.98 -3.78 13.71
CA LEU A 179 3.32 -3.73 13.12
C LEU A 179 4.39 -4.40 13.98
N CYS A 180 4.33 -4.24 15.31
CA CYS A 180 5.24 -4.93 16.21
C CYS A 180 4.96 -6.43 16.34
N SER A 181 3.84 -6.92 15.80
CA SER A 181 3.49 -8.35 15.77
C SER A 181 3.97 -9.08 14.52
N LEU A 182 4.58 -8.38 13.57
CA LEU A 182 5.19 -8.98 12.39
C LEU A 182 6.21 -10.05 12.84
N THR A 183 5.97 -11.28 12.39
CA THR A 183 6.79 -12.44 12.73
C THR A 183 8.04 -12.50 11.86
N ASN A 184 9.03 -13.27 12.30
CA ASN A 184 10.27 -13.48 11.53
C ASN A 184 10.06 -14.33 10.25
N GLU A 185 8.87 -14.92 10.04
CA GLU A 185 8.60 -15.90 8.99
C GLU A 185 7.90 -15.33 7.74
N ILE A 186 7.78 -14.01 7.62
CA ILE A 186 7.03 -13.36 6.54
C ILE A 186 7.86 -13.31 5.25
N SER A 187 7.24 -13.68 4.11
CA SER A 187 7.85 -13.54 2.77
C SER A 187 8.07 -12.08 2.38
N TYR A 188 9.05 -11.80 1.52
CA TYR A 188 9.35 -10.42 1.12
C TYR A 188 8.16 -9.70 0.49
N ARG A 189 7.40 -10.41 -0.35
CA ARG A 189 6.19 -9.88 -1.00
C ARG A 189 5.11 -9.51 0.00
N ALA A 190 4.92 -10.32 1.04
CA ALA A 190 3.97 -10.00 2.09
C ALA A 190 4.39 -8.74 2.85
N LEU A 191 5.69 -8.52 3.08
CA LEU A 191 6.19 -7.27 3.68
C LEU A 191 5.88 -6.05 2.81
N ILE A 192 6.10 -6.14 1.48
CA ILE A 192 5.73 -5.06 0.55
C ILE A 192 4.23 -4.77 0.64
N ASN A 193 3.40 -5.81 0.64
CA ASN A 193 1.95 -5.63 0.68
C ASN A 193 1.46 -5.05 2.03
N ILE A 194 2.10 -5.40 3.15
CA ILE A 194 1.86 -4.77 4.46
C ILE A 194 2.25 -3.29 4.42
N ALA A 195 3.41 -2.98 3.86
CA ALA A 195 3.87 -1.60 3.71
C ALA A 195 2.90 -0.79 2.84
N ARG A 196 2.43 -1.37 1.73
CA ARG A 196 1.39 -0.77 0.88
C ARG A 196 0.10 -0.51 1.65
N LYS A 197 -0.43 -1.50 2.37
CA LYS A 197 -1.63 -1.35 3.22
C LYS A 197 -1.51 -0.17 4.18
N ILE A 198 -0.36 -0.04 4.85
CA ILE A 198 -0.13 1.02 5.82
C ILE A 198 -0.03 2.37 5.14
N SER A 199 0.52 2.44 3.94
CA SER A 199 0.53 3.67 3.13
C SER A 199 -0.89 4.06 2.69
N GLU A 200 -1.73 3.08 2.36
CA GLU A 200 -3.11 3.28 1.90
C GLU A 200 -4.11 3.62 3.02
N SER A 201 -3.80 3.30 4.28
CA SER A 201 -4.76 3.48 5.38
C SER A 201 -5.09 4.95 5.59
N ASN A 202 -6.37 5.27 5.80
CA ASN A 202 -6.80 6.65 6.10
C ASN A 202 -6.16 7.20 7.38
N ASN A 203 -5.68 6.31 8.25
CA ASN A 203 -4.97 6.64 9.50
C ASN A 203 -3.44 6.63 9.35
N SER A 204 -2.91 6.56 8.12
CA SER A 204 -1.47 6.50 7.84
C SER A 204 -0.76 7.76 8.31
N SER A 205 -0.39 7.80 9.58
CA SER A 205 0.35 8.93 10.13
C SER A 205 1.81 8.84 9.71
N THR A 206 2.45 10.01 9.60
CA THR A 206 3.90 10.11 9.38
C THR A 206 4.69 9.28 10.40
N LEU A 207 4.18 9.16 11.63
CA LEU A 207 4.75 8.31 12.67
C LEU A 207 4.61 6.83 12.41
N LEU A 208 3.46 6.37 11.93
CA LEU A 208 3.29 4.97 11.59
C LEU A 208 4.20 4.57 10.42
N ARG A 209 4.31 5.44 9.41
CA ARG A 209 5.24 5.27 8.28
C ARG A 209 6.71 5.23 8.72
N SER A 210 7.10 6.12 9.64
CA SER A 210 8.43 6.09 10.25
C SER A 210 8.69 4.83 11.06
N ILE A 211 7.73 4.39 11.88
CA ILE A 211 7.84 3.15 12.66
C ILE A 211 8.00 1.94 11.73
N LEU A 212 7.19 1.84 10.68
CA LEU A 212 7.32 0.81 9.64
C LEU A 212 8.74 0.78 9.07
N HIS A 213 9.28 1.96 8.72
CA HIS A 213 10.65 2.08 8.22
C HIS A 213 11.68 1.68 9.27
N SER A 214 11.55 2.09 10.53
CA SER A 214 12.48 1.70 11.59
C SER A 214 12.47 0.19 11.86
N ILE A 215 11.32 -0.46 11.74
CA ILE A 215 11.18 -1.92 11.90
C ILE A 215 11.84 -2.66 10.74
N ILE A 216 11.61 -2.21 9.50
CA ILE A 216 12.13 -2.86 8.29
C ILE A 216 13.64 -2.58 8.12
N PHE A 217 14.05 -1.33 8.32
CA PHE A 217 15.33 -0.80 7.85
C PHE A 217 16.37 -0.46 8.92
N GLU A 218 16.19 -0.93 10.17
CA GLU A 218 17.09 -0.76 11.34
C GLU A 218 18.18 0.32 11.21
N ASN A 219 17.92 1.50 11.79
CA ASN A 219 18.86 2.63 11.90
C ASN A 219 19.44 3.17 10.58
N ASN A 220 18.66 3.20 9.49
CA ASN A 220 19.09 3.74 8.19
C ASN A 220 20.38 3.11 7.63
N SER A 221 20.86 2.02 8.23
CA SER A 221 22.07 1.31 7.83
C SER A 221 21.95 0.72 6.43
N ILE A 222 20.72 0.42 6.00
CA ILE A 222 20.40 -0.04 4.64
C ILE A 222 20.58 1.07 3.60
N VAL A 223 20.46 2.34 3.99
CA VAL A 223 20.72 3.47 3.08
C VAL A 223 22.23 3.70 2.93
N THR A 224 23.02 3.42 3.97
CA THR A 224 24.48 3.61 3.95
C THR A 224 25.22 2.41 3.38
N ASN A 225 24.87 1.18 3.80
CA ASN A 225 25.50 -0.09 3.39
C ASN A 225 24.44 -1.18 3.15
N PRO A 226 23.70 -1.16 2.03
CA PRO A 226 22.64 -2.11 1.76
C PRO A 226 23.15 -3.56 1.64
N LYS A 227 24.35 -3.79 1.09
CA LYS A 227 24.93 -5.13 0.91
C LYS A 227 25.10 -5.92 2.22
N GLU A 228 25.49 -5.26 3.29
CA GLU A 228 25.73 -5.88 4.60
C GLU A 228 24.47 -5.96 5.46
N SER A 229 23.39 -5.35 4.97
CA SER A 229 22.18 -5.17 5.72
C SER A 229 21.22 -6.34 5.59
N LYS A 230 20.44 -6.57 6.64
CA LYS A 230 19.43 -7.63 6.69
C LYS A 230 18.06 -7.05 6.97
N ILE A 231 17.09 -7.39 6.13
CA ILE A 231 15.70 -7.01 6.38
C ILE A 231 15.16 -7.85 7.53
N LEU A 232 14.52 -7.18 8.51
CA LEU A 232 14.05 -7.78 9.76
C LEU A 232 15.14 -8.59 10.50
N LYS A 233 16.42 -8.29 10.24
CA LYS A 233 17.60 -9.01 10.75
C LYS A 233 17.60 -10.52 10.48
N ARG A 234 16.90 -10.97 9.44
CA ARG A 234 16.83 -12.38 9.01
C ARG A 234 17.62 -12.57 7.74
N MET A 235 17.19 -11.92 6.67
CA MET A 235 17.62 -12.26 5.33
C MET A 235 18.43 -11.14 4.71
N SER A 236 19.54 -11.50 4.07
CA SER A 236 20.28 -10.54 3.25
C SER A 236 19.41 -10.08 2.08
N ILE A 237 19.70 -8.91 1.53
CA ILE A 237 18.96 -8.41 0.38
C ILE A 237 19.13 -9.34 -0.83
N VAL A 238 20.32 -9.92 -0.99
CA VAL A 238 20.62 -10.91 -2.03
C VAL A 238 19.73 -12.15 -1.90
N ASP A 239 19.55 -12.66 -0.69
CA ASP A 239 18.70 -13.83 -0.45
C ASP A 239 17.22 -13.50 -0.70
N LEU A 240 16.77 -12.26 -0.47
CA LEU A 240 15.41 -11.79 -0.85
C LEU A 240 15.22 -11.76 -2.36
N ILE A 241 16.23 -11.28 -3.09
CA ILE A 241 16.23 -11.28 -4.55
C ILE A 241 16.10 -12.73 -5.05
N LYS A 242 16.90 -13.64 -4.49
CA LYS A 242 16.83 -15.08 -4.82
C LYS A 242 15.44 -15.66 -4.52
N GLU A 243 14.90 -15.45 -3.32
CA GLU A 243 13.54 -15.94 -2.95
C GLU A 243 12.49 -15.50 -3.96
N TRP A 244 12.48 -14.20 -4.30
CA TRP A 244 11.49 -13.65 -5.22
C TRP A 244 11.72 -14.15 -6.65
N LEU A 245 12.96 -14.15 -7.13
CA LEU A 245 13.31 -14.64 -8.47
C LEU A 245 12.93 -16.13 -8.63
N ILE A 246 13.22 -16.96 -7.63
CA ILE A 246 12.87 -18.38 -7.59
C ILE A 246 11.35 -18.57 -7.58
N SER A 247 10.63 -17.80 -6.77
CA SER A 247 9.18 -17.87 -6.69
C SER A 247 8.48 -17.44 -7.98
N PHE A 248 9.14 -16.63 -8.82
CA PHE A 248 8.50 -16.06 -10.00
C PHE A 248 8.88 -16.79 -11.30
N CYS A 249 10.17 -16.88 -11.64
CA CYS A 249 10.61 -17.55 -12.89
C CYS A 249 11.41 -18.83 -12.63
N ASP A 250 11.96 -19.02 -11.42
CA ASP A 250 12.72 -20.22 -11.05
C ASP A 250 13.92 -20.54 -11.96
N PRO A 251 14.94 -19.66 -12.10
CA PRO A 251 16.10 -19.87 -12.97
C PRO A 251 17.12 -20.87 -12.39
N ILE A 252 16.65 -22.07 -12.06
CA ILE A 252 17.43 -23.13 -11.40
C ILE A 252 18.67 -23.53 -12.21
N MET A 253 18.58 -23.45 -13.54
CA MET A 253 19.65 -23.80 -14.48
C MET A 253 20.92 -22.95 -14.25
N TYR A 254 20.74 -21.66 -13.96
CA TYR A 254 21.84 -20.73 -13.69
C TYR A 254 22.26 -20.77 -12.22
N MET A 255 21.31 -20.90 -11.29
CA MET A 255 21.59 -20.91 -9.86
C MET A 255 22.35 -22.15 -9.38
N ASP A 256 22.14 -23.30 -10.02
CA ASP A 256 22.82 -24.56 -9.69
C ASP A 256 24.07 -24.81 -10.55
N SER A 257 24.37 -23.93 -11.50
CA SER A 257 25.55 -24.10 -12.36
C SER A 257 26.83 -24.18 -11.52
N LYS A 258 27.72 -25.11 -11.87
CA LYS A 258 29.04 -25.23 -11.22
C LYS A 258 30.07 -24.25 -11.79
N ASP A 259 29.80 -23.73 -12.98
CA ASP A 259 30.65 -22.78 -13.70
C ASP A 259 30.85 -21.49 -12.90
N SER A 260 32.12 -21.05 -12.76
CA SER A 260 32.46 -19.83 -12.05
C SER A 260 31.91 -18.59 -12.73
N ASP A 261 31.94 -18.54 -14.06
CA ASP A 261 31.56 -17.35 -14.83
C ASP A 261 30.05 -17.11 -14.70
N ILE A 262 29.24 -18.18 -14.72
CA ILE A 262 27.80 -18.11 -14.50
C ILE A 262 27.48 -17.62 -13.08
N LYS A 263 28.21 -18.09 -12.07
CA LYS A 263 28.03 -17.62 -10.69
C LYS A 263 28.40 -16.16 -10.53
N ASP A 264 29.50 -15.73 -11.13
CA ASP A 264 29.98 -14.35 -11.04
C ASP A 264 29.02 -13.39 -11.76
N MET A 265 28.49 -13.78 -12.91
CA MET A 265 27.43 -13.04 -13.61
C MET A 265 26.16 -12.90 -12.75
N MET A 266 25.69 -13.98 -12.12
CA MET A 266 24.52 -13.93 -11.23
C MET A 266 24.78 -13.07 -9.99
N ASN A 267 25.97 -13.15 -9.39
CA ASN A 267 26.34 -12.34 -8.22
C ASN A 267 26.42 -10.85 -8.57
N ALA A 268 27.00 -10.51 -9.73
CA ALA A 268 27.02 -9.14 -10.24
C ALA A 268 25.61 -8.58 -10.45
N PHE A 269 24.68 -9.39 -10.97
CA PHE A 269 23.28 -9.02 -11.10
C PHE A 269 22.61 -8.75 -9.75
N TYR A 270 22.81 -9.63 -8.76
CA TYR A 270 22.26 -9.41 -7.42
C TYR A 270 22.76 -8.09 -6.85
N ASP A 271 24.06 -7.82 -6.95
CA ASP A 271 24.66 -6.57 -6.51
C ASP A 271 24.09 -5.33 -7.20
N ARG A 272 23.84 -5.42 -8.52
CA ARG A 272 23.24 -4.33 -9.32
C ARG A 272 21.80 -4.01 -8.88
N CYS A 273 21.03 -5.01 -8.49
CA CYS A 273 19.60 -4.86 -8.19
C CYS A 273 19.28 -4.50 -6.73
N ILE A 274 20.27 -4.57 -5.83
CA ILE A 274 20.06 -4.39 -4.39
C ILE A 274 19.29 -3.10 -4.07
N ASN A 275 19.71 -1.97 -4.62
CA ASN A 275 19.08 -0.68 -4.33
C ASN A 275 17.66 -0.62 -4.90
N SER A 276 17.45 -1.07 -6.14
CA SER A 276 16.14 -1.10 -6.78
C SER A 276 15.15 -1.96 -5.99
N VAL A 277 15.62 -3.07 -5.41
CA VAL A 277 14.79 -3.97 -4.59
C VAL A 277 14.52 -3.38 -3.22
N VAL A 278 15.49 -2.71 -2.58
CA VAL A 278 15.22 -1.92 -1.35
C VAL A 278 14.11 -0.91 -1.59
N ASP A 279 14.13 -0.26 -2.76
CA ASP A 279 13.19 0.79 -3.12
C ASP A 279 11.75 0.29 -3.25
N CYS A 280 11.56 -0.99 -3.62
CA CYS A 280 10.26 -1.65 -3.70
C CYS A 280 9.48 -1.63 -2.38
N ILE A 281 10.15 -1.64 -1.23
CA ILE A 281 9.48 -1.53 0.07
C ILE A 281 9.67 -0.14 0.69
N ARG A 282 10.78 0.55 0.39
CA ARG A 282 11.07 1.90 0.89
C ARG A 282 10.02 2.91 0.44
N ILE A 283 9.53 2.81 -0.79
CA ILE A 283 8.61 3.77 -1.38
C ILE A 283 7.35 3.98 -0.53
N TYR A 284 6.85 2.93 0.11
CA TYR A 284 5.61 2.98 0.92
C TYR A 284 5.78 3.68 2.28
N GLY A 285 6.97 4.20 2.60
CA GLY A 285 7.14 5.16 3.71
C GLY A 285 6.75 6.58 3.38
N TYR A 286 6.72 6.92 2.09
CA TYR A 286 6.35 8.26 1.66
C TYR A 286 4.83 8.42 1.61
N ASN A 287 4.37 9.67 1.56
CA ASN A 287 2.96 9.96 1.33
C ASN A 287 2.55 9.54 -0.10
N ARG A 288 1.25 9.29 -0.33
CA ARG A 288 0.73 8.77 -1.61
C ARG A 288 1.13 9.65 -2.82
N SER A 289 1.06 10.98 -2.68
CA SER A 289 1.47 11.93 -3.71
C SER A 289 2.95 11.81 -4.07
N ARG A 290 3.82 11.59 -3.09
CA ARG A 290 5.25 11.38 -3.29
C ARG A 290 5.55 10.01 -3.87
N ILE A 291 4.83 8.96 -3.47
CA ILE A 291 4.92 7.62 -4.10
C ILE A 291 4.72 7.76 -5.60
N ARG A 292 3.62 8.41 -6.04
CA ARG A 292 3.34 8.59 -7.47
C ARG A 292 4.47 9.34 -8.21
N ARG A 293 5.05 10.37 -7.59
CA ARG A 293 6.19 11.13 -8.17
C ARG A 293 7.44 10.27 -8.29
N LEU A 294 7.77 9.47 -7.27
CA LEU A 294 8.92 8.58 -7.27
C LEU A 294 8.77 7.42 -8.26
N LEU A 295 7.55 6.91 -8.44
CA LEU A 295 7.28 5.86 -9.44
C LEU A 295 7.74 6.27 -10.84
N VAL A 296 7.65 7.55 -11.22
CA VAL A 296 8.14 8.02 -12.53
C VAL A 296 9.63 7.71 -12.70
N GLN A 297 10.44 8.03 -11.68
CA GLN A 297 11.89 7.78 -11.70
C GLN A 297 12.19 6.28 -11.64
N PHE A 298 11.45 5.55 -10.81
CA PHE A 298 11.67 4.11 -10.64
C PHE A 298 11.31 3.34 -11.91
N ILE A 299 10.20 3.66 -12.58
CA ILE A 299 9.81 3.01 -13.83
C ILE A 299 10.92 3.13 -14.88
N ILE A 300 11.54 4.31 -15.02
CA ILE A 300 12.65 4.52 -15.96
C ILE A 300 13.89 3.70 -15.54
N GLU A 301 14.22 3.65 -14.24
CA GLU A 301 15.34 2.83 -13.76
C GLU A 301 15.09 1.33 -13.97
N TRP A 302 13.87 0.87 -13.78
CA TRP A 302 13.48 -0.52 -14.00
C TRP A 302 13.42 -0.87 -15.50
N ASP A 303 13.16 0.10 -16.39
CA ASP A 303 13.27 -0.08 -17.85
C ASP A 303 14.73 -0.31 -18.27
N LYS A 304 15.66 0.52 -17.78
CA LYS A 304 17.10 0.32 -18.00
C LYS A 304 17.60 -1.01 -17.44
N LEU A 305 17.17 -1.35 -16.23
CA LEU A 305 17.53 -2.62 -15.60
C LEU A 305 16.99 -3.81 -16.41
N GLN A 306 15.85 -3.66 -17.08
CA GLN A 306 15.32 -4.70 -17.96
C GLN A 306 16.24 -4.90 -19.16
N GLU A 307 16.66 -3.83 -19.86
CA GLU A 307 17.60 -3.93 -20.99
C GLU A 307 18.92 -4.59 -20.57
N GLU A 308 19.48 -4.18 -19.43
CA GLU A 308 20.68 -4.80 -18.87
C GLU A 308 20.47 -6.30 -18.59
N SER A 309 19.28 -6.66 -18.10
CA SER A 309 18.92 -8.05 -17.79
C SER A 309 18.69 -8.90 -19.04
N GLU A 310 18.16 -8.33 -20.11
CA GLU A 310 18.00 -9.02 -21.41
C GLU A 310 19.37 -9.36 -22.00
N MET A 311 20.32 -8.43 -21.94
CA MET A 311 21.71 -8.69 -22.32
C MET A 311 22.36 -9.77 -21.44
N LEU A 312 22.05 -9.77 -20.14
CA LEU A 312 22.56 -10.77 -19.20
C LEU A 312 21.98 -12.17 -19.48
N ASP A 313 20.67 -12.30 -19.72
CA ASP A 313 20.02 -13.57 -20.06
C ASP A 313 20.65 -14.17 -21.34
N ASN A 314 20.88 -13.35 -22.37
CA ASN A 314 21.56 -13.77 -23.60
C ASN A 314 22.98 -14.32 -23.31
N LYS A 315 23.76 -13.62 -22.48
CA LYS A 315 25.10 -14.07 -22.08
C LYS A 315 25.02 -15.38 -21.28
N LEU A 316 24.18 -15.45 -20.26
CA LEU A 316 24.01 -16.63 -19.41
C LEU A 316 23.63 -17.85 -20.23
N HIS A 317 22.71 -17.70 -21.18
CA HIS A 317 22.31 -18.78 -22.07
C HIS A 317 23.47 -19.27 -22.95
N ASN A 318 24.25 -18.36 -23.56
CA ASN A 318 25.41 -18.73 -24.38
C ASN A 318 26.47 -19.49 -23.57
N TYR A 319 26.82 -19.00 -22.38
CA TYR A 319 27.77 -19.67 -21.49
C TYR A 319 27.25 -21.03 -21.02
N TYR A 320 25.95 -21.13 -20.72
CA TYR A 320 25.34 -22.39 -20.32
C TYR A 320 25.38 -23.44 -21.45
N LEU A 321 25.09 -23.04 -22.69
CA LEU A 321 25.20 -23.93 -23.86
C LEU A 321 26.64 -24.44 -24.02
N LEU A 322 27.63 -23.54 -23.97
CA LEU A 322 29.06 -23.89 -24.05
C LEU A 322 29.48 -24.86 -22.94
N ALA A 323 29.05 -24.62 -21.71
CA ALA A 323 29.39 -25.44 -20.55
C ALA A 323 28.73 -26.83 -20.58
N SER A 324 27.52 -26.94 -21.12
CA SER A 324 26.72 -28.17 -21.08
C SER A 324 27.11 -29.24 -22.10
N LYS A 325 27.94 -28.90 -23.11
CA LYS A 325 28.37 -29.80 -24.22
C LYS A 325 27.21 -30.60 -24.88
N LYS A 326 25.98 -30.09 -24.80
CA LYS A 326 24.81 -30.77 -25.39
C LYS A 326 24.78 -30.55 -26.90
N GLU A 327 24.45 -31.61 -27.64
CA GLU A 327 24.11 -31.49 -29.07
C GLU A 327 22.87 -30.60 -29.19
N ILE A 328 22.99 -29.60 -30.06
CA ILE A 328 22.04 -28.50 -30.20
C ILE A 328 20.74 -29.04 -30.84
N ASN A 329 19.66 -29.10 -30.07
CA ASN A 329 18.31 -29.23 -30.62
C ASN A 329 17.73 -27.84 -30.92
N ASP A 330 16.98 -27.68 -32.01
CA ASP A 330 16.46 -26.38 -32.48
C ASP A 330 15.60 -25.63 -31.44
N ASN A 331 14.94 -26.33 -30.52
CA ASN A 331 14.16 -25.72 -29.43
C ASN A 331 15.02 -25.27 -28.23
N GLU A 332 16.25 -25.77 -28.08
CA GLU A 332 17.19 -25.37 -27.03
C GLU A 332 17.99 -24.10 -27.41
N ASN A 333 17.89 -23.63 -28.66
CA ASN A 333 18.53 -22.41 -29.16
C ASN A 333 17.85 -21.10 -28.74
N GLN A 334 16.62 -21.17 -28.23
CA GLN A 334 15.92 -19.96 -27.80
C GLN A 334 16.37 -19.57 -26.39
N THR A 335 16.92 -18.35 -26.28
CA THR A 335 17.30 -17.76 -25.00
C THR A 335 16.11 -17.72 -24.05
N GLN A 336 16.32 -18.26 -22.85
CA GLN A 336 15.34 -18.26 -21.79
C GLN A 336 15.51 -16.99 -20.94
N TYR A 337 14.59 -16.05 -21.10
CA TYR A 337 14.63 -14.71 -20.51
C TYR A 337 14.17 -14.68 -19.05
N TYR A 338 14.85 -15.41 -18.15
CA TYR A 338 14.39 -15.54 -16.76
C TYR A 338 14.52 -14.23 -15.96
N ILE A 339 15.68 -13.57 -16.05
CA ILE A 339 16.01 -12.41 -15.22
C ILE A 339 15.23 -11.19 -15.71
N SER A 340 15.29 -10.93 -17.01
CA SER A 340 14.52 -9.86 -17.66
C SER A 340 13.02 -10.03 -17.45
N SER A 341 12.47 -11.25 -17.48
CA SER A 341 11.05 -11.50 -17.16
C SER A 341 10.69 -11.11 -15.73
N TRP A 342 11.57 -11.36 -14.75
CA TRP A 342 11.34 -10.96 -13.37
C TRP A 342 11.38 -9.44 -13.19
N VAL A 343 12.36 -8.77 -13.81
CA VAL A 343 12.47 -7.30 -13.80
C VAL A 343 11.24 -6.67 -14.48
N TYR A 344 10.82 -7.21 -15.63
CA TYR A 344 9.64 -6.72 -16.35
C TYR A 344 8.35 -6.86 -15.54
N HIS A 345 8.19 -7.96 -14.81
CA HIS A 345 7.04 -8.14 -13.91
C HIS A 345 6.97 -7.06 -12.82
N ILE A 346 8.10 -6.67 -12.24
CA ILE A 346 8.15 -5.59 -11.24
C ILE A 346 7.79 -4.24 -11.88
N LYS A 347 8.33 -3.98 -13.07
CA LYS A 347 8.04 -2.77 -13.83
C LYS A 347 6.54 -2.65 -14.17
N LEU A 348 5.91 -3.74 -14.61
CA LEU A 348 4.46 -3.78 -14.86
C LEU A 348 3.64 -3.43 -13.62
N LEU A 349 4.00 -3.97 -12.46
CA LEU A 349 3.34 -3.61 -11.18
C LEU A 349 3.46 -2.11 -10.86
N TYR A 350 4.58 -1.47 -11.21
CA TYR A 350 4.74 -0.02 -11.03
C TYR A 350 3.93 0.81 -12.02
N LEU A 351 3.81 0.37 -13.26
CA LEU A 351 2.97 1.02 -14.26
C LEU A 351 1.48 0.97 -13.85
N GLU A 352 1.04 -0.18 -13.34
CA GLU A 352 -0.31 -0.36 -12.78
C GLU A 352 -0.57 0.54 -11.57
N GLU A 353 0.36 0.57 -10.60
CA GLU A 353 0.26 1.43 -9.41
C GLU A 353 0.29 2.92 -9.80
N TYR A 354 1.09 3.32 -10.79
CA TYR A 354 1.18 4.71 -11.25
C TYR A 354 -0.16 5.25 -11.77
N LEU A 355 -0.86 4.46 -12.60
CA LEU A 355 -2.18 4.83 -13.11
C LEU A 355 -3.23 4.78 -12.01
N SER A 356 -3.19 3.76 -11.15
CA SER A 356 -4.11 3.61 -10.02
C SER A 356 -4.01 4.79 -9.05
N LEU A 357 -2.80 5.23 -8.72
CA LEU A 357 -2.55 6.44 -7.93
C LEU A 357 -3.03 7.72 -8.60
N GLY A 358 -3.07 7.76 -9.94
CA GLY A 358 -3.66 8.87 -10.68
C GLY A 358 -5.16 9.02 -10.41
N ILE A 359 -5.88 7.90 -10.27
CA ILE A 359 -7.30 7.89 -9.91
C ILE A 359 -7.46 8.23 -8.43
N GLU A 360 -6.72 7.54 -7.54
CA GLU A 360 -6.82 7.75 -6.08
C GLU A 360 -6.56 9.20 -5.65
N LEU A 361 -5.63 9.89 -6.31
CA LEU A 361 -5.23 11.26 -5.96
C LEU A 361 -6.07 12.33 -6.69
N ASP A 362 -7.17 11.96 -7.34
CA ASP A 362 -8.02 12.84 -8.14
C ASP A 362 -7.24 13.64 -9.21
N ILE A 363 -6.11 13.09 -9.68
CA ILE A 363 -5.33 13.68 -10.79
C ILE A 363 -6.06 13.44 -12.11
N ILE A 364 -6.74 12.30 -12.21
CA ILE A 364 -7.52 11.87 -13.36
C ILE A 364 -8.97 12.29 -13.14
N MET A 365 -9.46 13.19 -14.00
CA MET A 365 -10.81 13.71 -13.89
C MET A 365 -11.86 12.70 -14.38
N LYS A 366 -13.13 12.91 -14.02
CA LYS A 366 -14.25 12.00 -14.36
C LYS A 366 -14.34 11.66 -15.86
N HIS A 367 -14.11 12.64 -16.73
CA HIS A 367 -14.20 12.46 -18.18
C HIS A 367 -12.97 11.75 -18.77
N GLU A 368 -11.86 11.69 -18.03
CA GLU A 368 -10.61 11.02 -18.40
C GLU A 368 -10.63 9.52 -18.05
N LEU A 369 -11.53 9.09 -17.14
CA LEU A 369 -11.60 7.72 -16.64
C LEU A 369 -11.78 6.68 -17.74
N LEU A 370 -12.44 7.00 -18.85
CA LEU A 370 -12.66 6.03 -19.93
C LEU A 370 -11.32 5.57 -20.53
N TYR A 371 -10.45 6.50 -20.95
CA TYR A 371 -9.16 6.10 -21.49
C TYR A 371 -8.23 5.57 -20.40
N THR A 372 -8.38 6.01 -19.15
CA THR A 372 -7.58 5.46 -18.04
C THR A 372 -7.92 3.99 -17.79
N TYR A 373 -9.18 3.61 -17.66
CA TYR A 373 -9.57 2.21 -17.50
C TYR A 373 -9.26 1.37 -18.75
N TRP A 374 -9.39 1.96 -19.94
CA TRP A 374 -8.99 1.30 -21.18
C TRP A 374 -7.48 0.99 -21.21
N TYR A 375 -6.65 1.93 -20.76
CA TYR A 375 -5.21 1.72 -20.68
C TYR A 375 -4.82 0.77 -19.54
N LEU A 376 -5.51 0.82 -18.40
CA LEU A 376 -5.35 -0.18 -17.32
C LEU A 376 -5.70 -1.59 -17.81
N HIS A 377 -6.80 -1.74 -18.56
CA HIS A 377 -7.16 -3.01 -19.20
C HIS A 377 -6.03 -3.51 -20.11
N TYR A 378 -5.47 -2.64 -20.96
CA TYR A 378 -4.31 -2.97 -21.79
C TYR A 378 -3.11 -3.46 -20.96
N LEU A 379 -2.75 -2.76 -19.88
CA LEU A 379 -1.64 -3.17 -19.02
C LEU A 379 -1.90 -4.52 -18.36
N TYR A 380 -3.10 -4.76 -17.84
CA TYR A 380 -3.44 -6.05 -17.24
C TYR A 380 -3.46 -7.18 -18.27
N ASP A 381 -3.83 -6.92 -19.52
CA ASP A 381 -3.77 -7.89 -20.61
C ASP A 381 -2.33 -8.28 -20.95
N VAL A 382 -1.46 -7.27 -21.13
CA VAL A 382 -0.02 -7.48 -21.30
C VAL A 382 0.58 -8.24 -20.13
N HIS A 383 0.18 -7.92 -18.90
CA HIS A 383 0.69 -8.59 -17.71
C HIS A 383 0.18 -10.04 -17.63
N GLU A 384 -1.08 -10.30 -17.96
CA GLU A 384 -1.60 -11.67 -18.03
C GLU A 384 -0.84 -12.52 -19.04
N ASP A 385 -0.52 -11.97 -20.22
CA ASP A 385 0.28 -12.66 -21.23
C ASP A 385 1.73 -12.86 -20.81
N HIS A 386 2.33 -11.88 -20.12
CA HIS A 386 3.65 -12.01 -19.52
C HIS A 386 3.69 -13.12 -18.46
N LEU A 387 2.65 -13.20 -17.63
CA LEU A 387 2.49 -14.29 -16.70
C LEU A 387 2.45 -15.61 -17.48
N LYS A 388 1.59 -15.79 -18.49
CA LYS A 388 1.52 -17.04 -19.28
C LYS A 388 2.87 -17.48 -19.83
N LYS A 389 3.69 -16.55 -20.33
CA LYS A 389 5.07 -16.83 -20.78
C LYS A 389 5.97 -17.31 -19.64
N THR A 390 5.84 -16.70 -18.47
CA THR A 390 6.58 -17.09 -17.27
C THR A 390 6.18 -18.50 -16.77
N GLU A 391 4.93 -18.91 -16.97
CA GLU A 391 4.46 -20.28 -16.67
C GLU A 391 5.25 -21.33 -17.48
N LEU A 392 5.56 -21.03 -18.74
CA LEU A 392 6.38 -21.88 -19.61
C LEU A 392 7.82 -21.98 -19.07
N LEU A 393 8.41 -20.86 -18.64
CA LEU A 393 9.75 -20.85 -18.01
C LEU A 393 9.79 -21.73 -16.75
N GLN A 394 8.77 -21.66 -15.89
CA GLN A 394 8.68 -22.56 -14.74
C GLN A 394 8.57 -24.03 -15.18
N GLY A 395 7.81 -24.31 -16.25
CA GLY A 395 7.74 -25.64 -16.87
C GLY A 395 9.11 -26.19 -17.24
N ILE A 396 9.91 -25.40 -17.97
CA ILE A 396 11.29 -25.75 -18.35
C ILE A 396 12.15 -26.05 -17.12
N SER A 397 12.05 -25.22 -16.07
CA SER A 397 12.76 -25.43 -14.81
C SER A 397 12.33 -26.71 -14.08
N THR A 398 11.06 -27.12 -14.19
CA THR A 398 10.62 -28.41 -13.62
C THR A 398 11.15 -29.60 -14.39
N GLU A 399 11.23 -29.51 -15.72
CA GLU A 399 11.82 -30.56 -16.57
C GLU A 399 13.32 -30.70 -16.31
N TYR A 400 14.02 -29.57 -16.21
CA TYR A 400 15.44 -29.53 -15.84
C TYR A 400 15.71 -30.31 -14.55
N ARG A 401 14.91 -30.11 -13.51
CA ARG A 401 15.04 -30.87 -12.24
C ARG A 401 14.81 -32.36 -12.44
N LYS A 402 13.76 -32.73 -13.17
CA LYS A 402 13.44 -34.15 -13.43
C LYS A 402 14.57 -34.86 -14.16
N GLN A 403 15.27 -34.18 -15.06
CA GLN A 403 16.36 -34.76 -15.85
C GLN A 403 17.68 -34.82 -15.07
N ASN A 404 18.05 -33.74 -14.37
CA ASN A 404 19.40 -33.57 -13.82
C ASN A 404 19.51 -33.86 -12.32
N MET A 405 18.40 -33.97 -11.59
CA MET A 405 18.39 -34.08 -10.11
C MET A 405 17.77 -35.38 -9.59
N LYS A 406 18.03 -36.52 -10.25
CA LYS A 406 17.44 -37.82 -9.87
C LYS A 406 18.10 -38.51 -8.64
N SER A 407 19.15 -37.98 -8.02
CA SER A 407 19.90 -38.78 -7.01
C SER A 407 20.74 -38.04 -5.95
N SER A 408 20.59 -36.74 -5.70
CA SER A 408 21.37 -36.10 -4.62
C SER A 408 20.58 -35.02 -3.91
N HIS A 409 20.27 -35.25 -2.62
CA HIS A 409 19.89 -34.22 -1.67
C HIS A 409 21.06 -33.23 -1.50
N SER A 410 21.23 -32.32 -2.45
CA SER A 410 22.23 -31.27 -2.34
C SER A 410 21.79 -30.25 -1.27
N THR A 411 22.76 -29.70 -0.53
CA THR A 411 22.48 -28.65 0.46
C THR A 411 21.92 -27.38 -0.16
N LEU A 412 22.15 -27.17 -1.46
CA LEU A 412 21.58 -26.09 -2.26
C LEU A 412 20.11 -26.34 -2.57
N GLU A 413 19.71 -27.58 -2.89
CA GLU A 413 18.30 -27.93 -3.12
C GLU A 413 17.44 -27.67 -1.89
N LYS A 414 17.88 -28.09 -0.69
CA LYS A 414 17.16 -27.80 0.55
C LYS A 414 17.00 -26.29 0.74
N LYS A 415 18.07 -25.53 0.55
CA LYS A 415 18.04 -24.06 0.66
C LYS A 415 17.11 -23.42 -0.38
N LEU A 416 17.10 -23.90 -1.62
CA LEU A 416 16.26 -23.36 -2.71
C LEU A 416 14.80 -23.79 -2.56
N SER A 417 14.54 -25.00 -2.07
CA SER A 417 13.18 -25.48 -1.76
C SER A 417 12.60 -24.73 -0.56
N ASP A 418 13.42 -24.40 0.44
CA ASP A 418 13.01 -23.61 1.60
C ASP A 418 12.62 -22.17 1.19
N LEU A 419 13.16 -21.67 0.08
CA LEU A 419 12.84 -20.35 -0.49
C LEU A 419 11.67 -20.39 -1.48
N LYS A 420 11.24 -21.58 -1.93
CA LYS A 420 10.14 -21.72 -2.88
C LYS A 420 8.80 -21.49 -2.20
N LEU A 421 8.08 -20.49 -2.69
CA LEU A 421 6.68 -20.27 -2.37
C LEU A 421 5.79 -21.34 -3.03
N SER A 422 4.57 -21.47 -2.49
CA SER A 422 3.57 -22.44 -2.95
C SER A 422 3.36 -22.36 -4.48
N PRO A 423 3.25 -23.49 -5.19
CA PRO A 423 2.92 -23.51 -6.62
C PRO A 423 1.63 -22.75 -6.96
N TYR A 424 0.69 -22.70 -6.01
CA TYR A 424 -0.56 -21.96 -6.15
C TYR A 424 -0.38 -20.42 -6.13
N ASN A 425 0.78 -19.90 -5.72
CA ASN A 425 1.05 -18.45 -5.71
C ASN A 425 0.96 -17.85 -7.11
N TYR A 426 1.48 -18.57 -8.10
CA TYR A 426 1.42 -18.16 -9.49
C TYR A 426 -0.03 -18.18 -10.00
N LEU A 427 -0.80 -19.22 -9.67
CA LEU A 427 -2.23 -19.29 -9.99
C LEU A 427 -3.02 -18.12 -9.39
N TYR A 428 -2.74 -17.78 -8.12
CA TYR A 428 -3.31 -16.61 -7.47
C TYR A 428 -2.99 -15.32 -8.22
N LYS A 429 -1.72 -15.08 -8.56
CA LYS A 429 -1.29 -13.88 -9.30
C LYS A 429 -2.02 -13.75 -10.63
N LYS A 430 -2.10 -14.85 -11.40
CA LYS A 430 -2.81 -14.90 -12.68
C LYS A 430 -4.28 -14.54 -12.51
N LYS A 431 -4.98 -15.20 -11.58
CA LYS A 431 -6.39 -14.91 -11.27
C LYS A 431 -6.62 -13.47 -10.82
N ASN A 432 -5.70 -12.92 -10.02
CA ASN A 432 -5.79 -11.55 -9.55
C ASN A 432 -5.69 -10.57 -10.74
N ILE A 433 -4.66 -10.69 -11.58
CA ILE A 433 -4.52 -9.85 -12.78
C ILE A 433 -5.73 -10.01 -13.72
N SER A 434 -6.21 -11.23 -13.95
CA SER A 434 -7.42 -11.47 -14.75
C SER A 434 -8.65 -10.77 -14.18
N ALA A 435 -8.84 -10.78 -12.85
CA ALA A 435 -9.96 -10.08 -12.21
C ALA A 435 -9.88 -8.57 -12.45
N TYR A 436 -8.72 -7.94 -12.24
CA TYR A 436 -8.52 -6.51 -12.47
C TYR A 436 -8.66 -6.12 -13.96
N LYS A 437 -8.22 -6.99 -14.88
CA LYS A 437 -8.43 -6.85 -16.32
C LYS A 437 -9.92 -6.73 -16.65
N LEU A 438 -10.70 -7.73 -16.22
CA LEU A 438 -12.13 -7.82 -16.48
C LEU A 438 -12.91 -6.66 -15.85
N ILE A 439 -12.58 -6.27 -14.61
CA ILE A 439 -13.20 -5.11 -13.95
C ILE A 439 -12.94 -3.84 -14.77
N SER A 440 -11.69 -3.59 -15.17
CA SER A 440 -11.33 -2.41 -15.96
C SER A 440 -12.08 -2.39 -17.29
N ASN A 441 -12.19 -3.54 -17.98
CA ASN A 441 -12.94 -3.67 -19.22
C ASN A 441 -14.44 -3.41 -19.03
N ALA A 442 -15.03 -3.93 -17.95
CA ALA A 442 -16.43 -3.70 -17.63
C ALA A 442 -16.72 -2.20 -17.44
N PHE A 443 -15.84 -1.47 -16.75
CA PHE A 443 -15.94 0.00 -16.63
C PHE A 443 -15.81 0.70 -17.99
N VAL A 444 -14.94 0.23 -18.89
CA VAL A 444 -14.83 0.78 -20.26
C VAL A 444 -16.17 0.67 -20.98
N PHE A 445 -16.76 -0.53 -21.06
CA PHE A 445 -18.06 -0.73 -21.72
C PHE A 445 -19.20 0.04 -21.06
N MET A 446 -19.21 0.09 -19.72
CA MET A 446 -20.20 0.85 -18.96
C MET A 446 -20.12 2.36 -19.24
N LEU A 447 -18.91 2.94 -19.25
CA LEU A 447 -18.69 4.35 -19.55
C LEU A 447 -18.99 4.68 -21.02
N ILE A 448 -18.66 3.79 -21.98
CA ILE A 448 -19.05 3.95 -23.38
C ILE A 448 -20.58 3.98 -23.52
N ALA A 449 -21.29 3.06 -22.85
CA ALA A 449 -22.74 3.02 -22.86
C ALA A 449 -23.34 4.33 -22.31
N PHE A 450 -22.77 4.90 -21.25
CA PHE A 450 -23.18 6.20 -20.72
C PHE A 450 -22.87 7.38 -21.64
N ARG A 451 -21.74 7.35 -22.36
CA ARG A 451 -21.43 8.35 -23.40
C ARG A 451 -22.45 8.25 -24.56
N LYS A 452 -22.76 7.04 -25.04
CA LYS A 452 -23.79 6.80 -26.08
C LYS A 452 -25.20 7.21 -25.64
N ALA A 453 -25.51 7.07 -24.36
CA ALA A 453 -26.77 7.50 -23.77
C ALA A 453 -26.82 9.02 -23.48
N GLU A 454 -25.77 9.78 -23.81
CA GLU A 454 -25.64 11.21 -23.56
C GLU A 454 -25.70 11.64 -22.08
N ILE A 455 -25.52 10.70 -21.15
CA ILE A 455 -25.54 10.97 -19.69
C ILE A 455 -24.22 11.58 -19.22
N CYS A 456 -23.11 11.13 -19.82
CA CYS A 456 -21.77 11.62 -19.52
C CYS A 456 -21.17 12.19 -20.80
N LYS A 457 -21.25 13.51 -20.98
CA LYS A 457 -20.62 14.20 -22.11
C LYS A 457 -19.21 14.61 -21.72
N ASN A 458 -18.29 14.52 -22.69
CA ASN A 458 -16.97 15.13 -22.54
C ASN A 458 -17.15 16.65 -22.41
N PRO A 459 -16.37 17.32 -21.54
CA PRO A 459 -16.43 18.77 -21.44
C PRO A 459 -16.07 19.38 -22.80
N ALA A 460 -16.94 20.24 -23.32
CA ALA A 460 -16.62 21.09 -24.46
C ALA A 460 -15.73 22.23 -23.93
N CYS A 461 -14.46 22.24 -24.32
CA CYS A 461 -13.50 23.25 -23.90
C CYS A 461 -12.83 23.84 -25.13
N GLU A 462 -12.74 25.17 -25.18
CA GLU A 462 -12.19 25.90 -26.33
C GLU A 462 -10.67 25.70 -26.47
N PHE A 463 -9.96 25.61 -25.34
CA PHE A 463 -8.49 25.55 -25.29
C PHE A 463 -7.93 24.16 -25.00
N ASP A 464 -8.78 23.13 -24.97
CA ASP A 464 -8.40 21.80 -24.50
C ASP A 464 -8.98 20.70 -25.40
N LYS A 465 -8.17 19.68 -25.67
CA LYS A 465 -8.52 18.54 -26.53
C LYS A 465 -8.17 17.23 -25.83
N GLU A 466 -9.05 16.23 -25.99
CA GLU A 466 -8.89 14.92 -25.34
C GLU A 466 -7.57 14.23 -25.73
N ASN A 467 -7.09 14.41 -26.96
CA ASN A 467 -5.80 13.87 -27.41
C ASN A 467 -4.61 14.48 -26.64
N ILE A 468 -4.60 15.80 -26.43
CA ILE A 468 -3.52 16.48 -25.68
C ILE A 468 -3.50 15.98 -24.23
N ARG A 469 -4.67 15.90 -23.58
CA ARG A 469 -4.77 15.34 -22.22
C ARG A 469 -4.26 13.90 -22.17
N PHE A 470 -4.66 13.07 -23.13
CA PHE A 470 -4.19 11.69 -23.24
C PHE A 470 -2.66 11.61 -23.26
N TYR A 471 -1.99 12.32 -24.18
CA TYR A 471 -0.52 12.29 -24.25
C TYR A 471 0.15 12.82 -22.98
N HIS A 472 -0.42 13.82 -22.32
CA HIS A 472 0.10 14.28 -21.02
C HIS A 472 -0.06 13.23 -19.91
N ARG A 473 -1.19 12.51 -19.84
CA ARG A 473 -1.42 11.48 -18.82
C ARG A 473 -0.52 10.26 -19.03
N PHE A 474 -0.28 9.89 -20.28
CA PHE A 474 0.50 8.70 -20.64
C PHE A 474 1.93 9.01 -21.09
N LYS A 475 2.44 10.23 -20.83
CA LYS A 475 3.80 10.64 -21.23
C LYS A 475 4.88 9.65 -20.80
N ILE A 476 4.78 9.10 -19.58
CA ILE A 476 5.73 8.12 -19.06
C ILE A 476 5.88 6.88 -19.95
N PHE A 477 4.81 6.47 -20.63
CA PHE A 477 4.83 5.30 -21.51
C PHE A 477 5.62 5.56 -22.79
N THR A 478 5.82 6.83 -23.18
CA THR A 478 6.67 7.20 -24.33
C THR A 478 8.16 7.17 -24.00
N GLU A 479 8.52 7.14 -22.71
CA GLU A 479 9.89 7.15 -22.22
C GLU A 479 10.42 5.74 -21.93
N ILE A 480 9.58 4.71 -22.07
CA ILE A 480 9.92 3.31 -21.82
C ILE A 480 9.80 2.46 -23.09
N ASN A 481 10.54 1.36 -23.16
CA ASN A 481 10.52 0.48 -24.32
C ASN A 481 9.37 -0.53 -24.30
N ASN A 482 9.13 -1.16 -23.15
CA ASN A 482 8.13 -2.22 -22.99
C ASN A 482 7.25 -1.96 -21.76
N PRO A 483 5.90 -2.12 -21.80
CA PRO A 483 5.10 -2.34 -22.99
C PRO A 483 5.13 -1.15 -23.95
N ALA A 484 4.91 -1.43 -25.23
CA ALA A 484 4.86 -0.38 -26.24
C ALA A 484 3.76 0.65 -25.92
N PHE A 485 4.10 1.93 -26.06
CA PHE A 485 3.12 2.99 -25.92
C PHE A 485 2.00 2.84 -26.96
N VAL A 486 0.74 2.84 -26.48
CA VAL A 486 -0.42 2.81 -27.37
C VAL A 486 -0.94 4.23 -27.59
N PRO A 487 -0.84 4.78 -28.81
CA PRO A 487 -1.18 6.17 -29.08
C PRO A 487 -2.70 6.41 -29.13
N TYR A 488 -3.08 7.69 -29.04
CA TYR A 488 -4.48 8.12 -28.92
C TYR A 488 -5.35 7.67 -30.10
N GLU A 489 -4.78 7.60 -31.30
CA GLU A 489 -5.49 7.20 -32.52
C GLU A 489 -6.03 5.77 -32.43
N ILE A 490 -5.28 4.87 -31.79
CA ILE A 490 -5.70 3.47 -31.57
C ILE A 490 -6.83 3.43 -30.53
N TYR A 491 -6.70 4.22 -29.46
CA TYR A 491 -7.75 4.35 -28.45
C TYR A 491 -9.06 4.81 -29.10
N ILE A 492 -9.06 5.93 -29.83
CA ILE A 492 -10.28 6.45 -30.46
C ILE A 492 -10.87 5.47 -31.46
N LYS A 493 -10.06 4.86 -32.33
CA LYS A 493 -10.56 3.86 -33.29
C LYS A 493 -11.28 2.71 -32.59
N ASN A 494 -10.75 2.22 -31.48
CA ASN A 494 -11.39 1.16 -30.69
C ASN A 494 -12.70 1.64 -30.07
N ILE A 495 -12.73 2.85 -29.50
CA ILE A 495 -13.95 3.43 -28.93
C ILE A 495 -15.01 3.65 -30.01
N GLU A 496 -14.65 4.20 -31.17
CA GLU A 496 -15.55 4.41 -32.31
C GLU A 496 -16.12 3.08 -32.83
N THR A 497 -15.31 2.03 -32.88
CA THR A 497 -15.76 0.68 -33.27
C THR A 497 -16.79 0.13 -32.29
N ILE A 498 -16.62 0.35 -30.98
CA ILE A 498 -17.62 -0.04 -29.96
C ILE A 498 -18.83 0.92 -30.01
N GLN A 499 -18.62 2.17 -30.40
CA GLN A 499 -19.64 3.19 -30.54
C GLN A 499 -20.43 3.14 -31.86
N SER A 500 -20.10 2.25 -32.79
CA SER A 500 -20.85 2.06 -34.04
C SER A 500 -22.33 1.77 -33.78
N ASP A 501 -23.18 2.09 -34.75
CA ASP A 501 -24.65 1.90 -34.66
C ASP A 501 -25.05 0.43 -34.48
N GLU A 502 -24.20 -0.49 -34.92
CA GLU A 502 -24.37 -1.94 -34.74
C GLU A 502 -24.39 -2.36 -33.25
N ASN A 503 -23.64 -1.63 -32.41
CA ASN A 503 -23.55 -1.91 -30.98
C ASN A 503 -24.58 -1.08 -30.20
N SER A 504 -25.75 -1.66 -29.92
CA SER A 504 -26.76 -0.98 -29.11
C SER A 504 -26.25 -0.67 -27.69
N ILE A 505 -26.78 0.39 -27.04
CA ILE A 505 -26.47 0.71 -25.64
C ILE A 505 -26.71 -0.51 -24.72
N LYS A 506 -27.75 -1.29 -25.01
CA LYS A 506 -28.09 -2.52 -24.28
C LYS A 506 -27.00 -3.59 -24.45
N ASN A 507 -26.40 -3.69 -25.64
CA ASN A 507 -25.31 -4.64 -25.88
C ASN A 507 -24.07 -4.25 -25.07
N CYS A 508 -23.67 -2.96 -25.07
CA CYS A 508 -22.55 -2.48 -24.26
C CYS A 508 -22.76 -2.78 -22.77
N PHE A 509 -23.97 -2.54 -22.26
CA PHE A 509 -24.32 -2.89 -20.88
C PHE A 509 -24.31 -4.40 -20.62
N SER A 510 -24.79 -5.24 -21.53
CA SER A 510 -24.71 -6.69 -21.37
C SER A 510 -23.26 -7.21 -21.37
N TYR A 511 -22.38 -6.62 -22.19
CA TYR A 511 -20.95 -6.94 -22.16
C TYR A 511 -20.32 -6.54 -20.82
N ALA A 512 -20.62 -5.34 -20.31
CA ALA A 512 -20.13 -4.90 -19.01
C ALA A 512 -20.57 -5.86 -17.88
N ILE A 513 -21.85 -6.30 -17.87
CA ILE A 513 -22.35 -7.28 -16.91
C ILE A 513 -21.59 -8.61 -17.02
N ALA A 514 -21.41 -9.14 -18.24
CA ALA A 514 -20.72 -10.41 -18.45
C ALA A 514 -19.26 -10.38 -17.95
N GLU A 515 -18.55 -9.26 -18.19
CA GLU A 515 -17.17 -9.08 -17.71
C GLU A 515 -17.13 -8.95 -16.18
N PHE A 516 -18.09 -8.22 -15.59
CA PHE A 516 -18.24 -8.13 -14.14
C PHE A 516 -18.54 -9.48 -13.47
N ASP A 517 -19.40 -10.30 -14.07
CA ASP A 517 -19.73 -11.64 -13.55
C ASP A 517 -18.52 -12.58 -13.60
N LYS A 518 -17.76 -12.58 -14.70
CA LYS A 518 -16.49 -13.33 -14.77
C LYS A 518 -15.47 -12.84 -13.74
N ALA A 519 -15.35 -11.52 -13.55
CA ALA A 519 -14.46 -10.96 -12.53
C ALA A 519 -14.86 -11.43 -11.12
N LYS A 520 -16.18 -11.47 -10.84
CA LYS A 520 -16.73 -11.96 -9.58
C LYS A 520 -16.35 -13.43 -9.33
N GLU A 521 -16.39 -14.29 -10.34
CA GLU A 521 -15.95 -15.69 -10.22
C GLU A 521 -14.47 -15.79 -9.80
N TYR A 522 -13.59 -15.00 -10.45
CA TYR A 522 -12.18 -14.95 -10.07
C TYR A 522 -12.00 -14.48 -8.63
N LEU A 523 -12.64 -13.38 -8.23
CA LEU A 523 -12.56 -12.84 -6.87
C LEU A 523 -13.06 -13.83 -5.80
N ILE A 524 -14.17 -14.53 -6.04
CA ILE A 524 -14.67 -15.58 -5.13
C ILE A 524 -13.65 -16.70 -5.00
N SER A 525 -13.03 -17.12 -6.11
CA SER A 525 -12.00 -18.15 -6.08
C SER A 525 -10.73 -17.69 -5.35
N ILE A 526 -10.39 -16.39 -5.43
CA ILE A 526 -9.23 -15.84 -4.72
C ILE A 526 -9.42 -15.89 -3.20
N LYS A 527 -10.65 -15.67 -2.70
CA LYS A 527 -10.96 -15.77 -1.27
C LYS A 527 -10.70 -17.15 -0.68
N GLN A 528 -10.66 -18.20 -1.50
CA GLN A 528 -10.43 -19.57 -1.05
C GLN A 528 -8.94 -19.89 -0.84
N PHE A 529 -8.02 -19.05 -1.34
CA PHE A 529 -6.60 -19.28 -1.14
C PHE A 529 -6.16 -18.94 0.28
N GLN A 530 -5.25 -19.76 0.80
CA GLN A 530 -4.58 -19.52 2.07
C GLN A 530 -3.66 -18.30 2.01
N ASP A 531 -3.40 -17.70 3.16
CA ASP A 531 -2.59 -16.48 3.31
C ASP A 531 -1.13 -16.62 2.84
N ASN A 532 -0.59 -17.83 2.89
CA ASN A 532 0.72 -18.17 2.33
C ASN A 532 0.76 -18.09 0.79
N VAL A 533 -0.32 -18.48 0.12
CA VAL A 533 -0.47 -18.44 -1.34
C VAL A 533 -0.67 -17.02 -1.80
N THR A 534 -1.54 -16.26 -1.15
CA THR A 534 -1.83 -14.86 -1.48
C THR A 534 -0.71 -13.90 -1.06
N GLN A 535 0.26 -14.37 -0.28
CA GLN A 535 1.32 -13.55 0.35
C GLN A 535 0.70 -12.44 1.20
N THR A 536 -0.31 -12.80 1.97
CA THR A 536 -1.05 -11.91 2.86
C THR A 536 -0.88 -12.27 4.33
N GLN A 537 0.22 -12.96 4.68
CA GLN A 537 0.50 -13.29 6.06
C GLN A 537 0.43 -12.02 6.93
N CYS A 538 -0.15 -12.17 8.11
CA CYS A 538 -0.45 -11.09 9.06
C CYS A 538 -1.59 -10.13 8.64
N TYR A 539 -1.87 -9.84 7.36
CA TYR A 539 -2.94 -8.91 6.95
C TYR A 539 -4.09 -9.53 6.15
N HIS A 540 -4.22 -10.86 6.19
CA HIS A 540 -5.19 -11.60 5.38
C HIS A 540 -6.64 -11.14 5.58
N GLU A 541 -7.07 -10.84 6.80
CA GLU A 541 -8.42 -10.33 7.07
C GLU A 541 -8.73 -9.02 6.31
N PHE A 542 -7.76 -8.11 6.25
CA PHE A 542 -7.91 -6.86 5.50
C PHE A 542 -7.93 -7.11 3.99
N PHE A 543 -7.10 -8.03 3.52
CA PHE A 543 -7.09 -8.46 2.13
C PHE A 543 -8.46 -9.04 1.70
N ILE A 544 -9.04 -9.92 2.52
CA ILE A 544 -10.37 -10.48 2.28
C ILE A 544 -11.44 -9.37 2.27
N LYS A 545 -11.37 -8.43 3.23
CA LYS A 545 -12.28 -7.27 3.24
C LYS A 545 -12.17 -6.43 1.97
N ASN A 546 -10.97 -6.22 1.43
CA ASN A 546 -10.80 -5.51 0.16
C ASN A 546 -11.43 -6.26 -1.01
N ILE A 547 -11.37 -7.60 -1.04
CA ILE A 547 -12.08 -8.40 -2.04
C ILE A 547 -13.59 -8.26 -1.86
N ASP A 548 -14.10 -8.28 -0.64
CA ASP A 548 -15.53 -8.07 -0.36
C ASP A 548 -16.02 -6.69 -0.80
N ASN A 549 -15.20 -5.66 -0.62
CA ASN A 549 -15.47 -4.33 -1.15
C ASN A 549 -15.55 -4.33 -2.69
N LEU A 550 -14.62 -4.99 -3.38
CA LEU A 550 -14.66 -5.14 -4.84
C LEU A 550 -15.89 -5.90 -5.32
N LEU A 551 -16.26 -6.99 -4.64
CA LEU A 551 -17.49 -7.74 -4.93
C LEU A 551 -18.74 -6.87 -4.76
N THR A 552 -18.75 -6.00 -3.74
CA THR A 552 -19.84 -5.04 -3.49
C THR A 552 -19.92 -4.00 -4.62
N ILE A 553 -18.78 -3.50 -5.11
CA ILE A 553 -18.72 -2.56 -6.25
C ILE A 553 -19.27 -3.21 -7.51
N ILE A 554 -18.83 -4.44 -7.80
CA ILE A 554 -19.31 -5.20 -8.95
C ILE A 554 -20.83 -5.37 -8.89
N HIS A 555 -21.34 -5.83 -7.74
CA HIS A 555 -22.78 -6.05 -7.55
C HIS A 555 -23.59 -4.77 -7.77
N LYS A 556 -23.23 -3.68 -7.08
CA LYS A 556 -23.94 -2.40 -7.18
C LYS A 556 -23.89 -1.82 -8.59
N ASN A 557 -22.76 -1.93 -9.29
CA ASN A 557 -22.67 -1.46 -10.67
C ASN A 557 -23.52 -2.31 -11.63
N ILE A 558 -23.60 -3.63 -11.47
CA ILE A 558 -24.54 -4.49 -12.22
C ILE A 558 -25.99 -4.05 -11.98
N GLU A 559 -26.38 -3.81 -10.72
CA GLU A 559 -27.71 -3.31 -10.38
C GLU A 559 -28.00 -1.96 -11.07
N ASN A 560 -27.04 -1.03 -11.01
CA ASN A 560 -27.17 0.29 -11.65
C ASN A 560 -27.28 0.17 -13.18
N ILE A 561 -26.54 -0.74 -13.82
CA ILE A 561 -26.67 -1.04 -15.25
C ILE A 561 -28.08 -1.56 -15.57
N ASN A 562 -28.62 -2.47 -14.77
CA ASN A 562 -29.95 -3.05 -14.96
C ASN A 562 -31.06 -1.98 -14.81
N ILE A 563 -30.94 -1.12 -13.79
CA ILE A 563 -31.84 0.02 -13.60
C ILE A 563 -31.76 0.96 -14.80
N MET A 564 -30.55 1.28 -15.28
CA MET A 564 -30.38 2.19 -16.41
C MET A 564 -30.95 1.60 -17.70
N THR A 565 -30.71 0.32 -17.97
CA THR A 565 -31.24 -0.36 -19.16
C THR A 565 -32.77 -0.26 -19.21
N LYS A 566 -33.45 -0.38 -18.05
CA LYS A 566 -34.89 -0.14 -17.93
C LYS A 566 -35.27 1.32 -18.14
N LYS A 567 -34.56 2.28 -17.52
CA LYS A 567 -34.81 3.72 -17.69
C LYS A 567 -34.66 4.17 -19.16
N ILE A 568 -33.62 3.71 -19.87
CA ILE A 568 -33.41 4.03 -21.30
C ILE A 568 -34.55 3.48 -22.16
N ALA A 569 -34.99 2.24 -21.89
CA ALA A 569 -36.13 1.66 -22.61
C ALA A 569 -37.39 2.51 -22.44
N ILE A 570 -37.68 2.96 -21.21
CA ILE A 570 -38.82 3.83 -20.91
C ILE A 570 -38.66 5.21 -21.57
N MET A 571 -37.47 5.81 -21.56
CA MET A 571 -37.20 7.10 -22.20
C MET A 571 -37.38 7.04 -23.72
N LYS A 572 -36.94 5.97 -24.39
CA LYS A 572 -37.19 5.76 -25.83
C LYS A 572 -38.67 5.64 -26.14
N ILE A 573 -39.44 4.94 -25.31
CA ILE A 573 -40.90 4.82 -25.46
C ILE A 573 -41.59 6.18 -25.27
N LYS A 574 -41.16 6.98 -24.30
CA LYS A 574 -41.72 8.32 -24.04
C LYS A 574 -41.34 9.34 -25.12
N ASN A 575 -40.14 9.31 -25.68
CA ASN A 575 -39.75 10.23 -26.76
C ASN A 575 -40.52 9.99 -28.07
N ASN A 576 -41.01 8.77 -28.31
CA ASN A 576 -41.91 8.49 -29.44
C ASN A 576 -43.33 9.07 -29.25
N ASN A 577 -43.72 9.38 -28.00
CA ASN A 577 -45.01 9.99 -27.66
C ASN A 577 -44.74 11.43 -27.18
N GLN A 578 -44.66 12.37 -28.13
CA GLN A 578 -44.26 13.78 -27.99
C GLN A 578 -44.37 14.46 -26.60
N ASN A 579 -43.35 15.28 -26.33
CA ASN A 579 -43.26 16.38 -25.34
C ASN A 579 -43.31 16.03 -23.85
N ILE A 580 -42.19 15.57 -23.28
CA ILE A 580 -41.93 15.70 -21.83
C ILE A 580 -40.45 16.01 -21.59
N ASN A 581 -40.19 17.06 -20.79
CA ASN A 581 -38.88 17.43 -20.23
C ASN A 581 -38.12 16.18 -19.75
N THR A 582 -37.14 15.73 -20.53
CA THR A 582 -36.18 14.73 -20.07
C THR A 582 -35.27 15.40 -19.05
N ARG A 583 -35.50 15.13 -17.75
CA ARG A 583 -34.58 15.53 -16.68
C ARG A 583 -33.16 15.11 -17.07
N LYS A 584 -32.21 16.03 -16.97
CA LYS A 584 -30.81 15.76 -17.36
C LYS A 584 -30.22 14.77 -16.35
N LEU A 585 -29.88 13.58 -16.80
CA LEU A 585 -29.18 12.61 -15.97
C LEU A 585 -27.67 12.94 -15.96
N ASN A 586 -27.03 12.72 -14.82
CA ASN A 586 -25.58 12.81 -14.66
C ASN A 586 -25.06 11.67 -13.78
N ILE A 587 -23.75 11.47 -13.76
CA ILE A 587 -23.08 10.43 -12.99
C ILE A 587 -22.35 11.03 -11.78
N LYS A 588 -22.57 10.42 -10.62
CA LYS A 588 -21.74 10.58 -9.43
C LYS A 588 -20.91 9.33 -9.21
N LEU A 589 -19.62 9.54 -8.97
CA LEU A 589 -18.68 8.47 -8.67
C LEU A 589 -18.51 8.38 -7.16
N ASN A 590 -18.69 7.19 -6.61
CA ASN A 590 -18.51 6.92 -5.19
C ASN A 590 -17.34 5.93 -5.00
N PHE A 591 -16.24 6.43 -4.42
CA PHE A 591 -14.99 5.68 -4.16
C PHE A 591 -14.87 5.17 -2.72
N GLU A 592 -15.97 5.12 -1.95
CA GLU A 592 -15.95 4.72 -0.54
C GLU A 592 -15.40 3.30 -0.31
N PHE A 593 -15.76 2.35 -1.18
CA PHE A 593 -15.37 0.94 -1.05
C PHE A 593 -14.01 0.63 -1.66
N ASN A 594 -13.60 1.37 -2.69
CA ASN A 594 -12.32 1.21 -3.39
C ASN A 594 -11.90 2.54 -4.02
N LYS A 595 -10.61 2.87 -3.92
CA LYS A 595 -10.04 4.15 -4.38
C LYS A 595 -9.81 4.22 -5.89
N ILE A 596 -9.90 3.09 -6.60
CA ILE A 596 -9.63 2.96 -8.04
C ILE A 596 -10.92 2.74 -8.81
N PHE A 597 -11.82 1.89 -8.31
CA PHE A 597 -13.06 1.52 -8.98
C PHE A 597 -14.28 2.05 -8.21
N PRO A 598 -15.04 3.01 -8.78
CA PRO A 598 -16.16 3.61 -8.10
C PRO A 598 -17.45 2.79 -8.28
N ILE A 599 -18.38 2.98 -7.36
CA ILE A 599 -19.80 2.77 -7.65
C ILE A 599 -20.29 3.97 -8.45
N ILE A 600 -20.83 3.72 -9.64
CA ILE A 600 -21.38 4.76 -10.51
C ILE A 600 -22.86 4.92 -10.18
N GLU A 601 -23.18 5.99 -9.45
CA GLU A 601 -24.55 6.41 -9.11
C GLU A 601 -25.09 7.38 -10.15
N ILE A 602 -26.38 7.26 -10.48
CA ILE A 602 -27.05 8.16 -11.43
C ILE A 602 -27.84 9.18 -10.64
N ILE A 603 -27.64 10.45 -10.96
CA ILE A 603 -28.34 11.59 -10.35
C ILE A 603 -29.16 12.30 -11.41
N GLU A 604 -30.37 12.70 -11.03
CA GLU A 604 -31.20 13.61 -11.81
C GLU A 604 -30.77 15.04 -11.46
N LEU A 605 -30.34 15.81 -12.46
CA LEU A 605 -30.12 17.24 -12.34
C LEU A 605 -31.49 17.94 -12.46
N ASP A 606 -31.77 18.84 -11.52
CA ASP A 606 -32.95 19.69 -11.51
C ASP A 606 -32.97 20.68 -12.69
#